data_AF-A0A966UIG4-F1
#
_entry.id   AF-A0A966UIG4-F1
#
_cell.length_a   1.000
_cell.length_b   1.000
_cell.length_c   1.000
_cell.angle_alpha   90.00
_cell.angle_beta   90.00
_cell.angle_gamma   90.00
#
_symmetry.space_group_name_H-M   'P 1'
#
loop_
_entity.id
_entity.type
_entity.pdbx_description
1 polymer ?
#
loop_
_entity_poly.entity_id
_entity_poly.type
_entity_poly.pdbx_seq_one_letter_code
_entity_poly.pdbx_strand_id
1 'polypeptide(L)'
;MDNSLVRPHFFDDPSVPDLLPADVRWGFTRSGILLVRHYTHWIAHSKGVVGPFMERNWPGLSWKECMHAFATTGIWIKGGQHWTGLELAPHVHEFHILHDGATRVISHINES
;
A
#
# COMPACT_ATOMS: atom_id res chain seq x y z
N MET A 1 -15.66 16.29 -26.65
CA MET A 1 -15.90 16.19 -25.20
C MET A 1 -14.61 15.71 -24.60
N ASP A 2 -13.98 16.55 -23.78
CA ASP A 2 -12.76 16.20 -23.09
C ASP A 2 -13.09 15.12 -22.06
N ASN A 3 -12.52 13.93 -22.26
CA ASN A 3 -12.69 12.76 -21.41
C ASN A 3 -11.50 12.68 -20.43
N SER A 4 -11.05 13.83 -19.93
CA SER A 4 -10.17 13.95 -18.78
C SER A 4 -10.91 13.40 -17.56
N LEU A 5 -10.92 12.06 -17.45
CA LEU A 5 -11.16 11.37 -16.21
C LEU A 5 -10.25 12.03 -15.18
N VAL A 6 -10.85 12.83 -14.31
CA VAL A 6 -10.21 13.36 -13.11
C VAL A 6 -9.62 12.15 -12.42
N ARG A 7 -8.30 11.96 -12.58
CA ARG A 7 -7.59 10.95 -11.81
C ARG A 7 -7.79 11.39 -10.37
N PRO A 8 -8.43 10.58 -9.52
CA PRO A 8 -8.54 10.96 -8.13
C PRO A 8 -7.11 11.16 -7.63
N HIS A 9 -6.87 12.22 -6.86
CA HIS A 9 -5.55 12.69 -6.38
C HIS A 9 -4.67 11.62 -5.69
N PHE A 10 -5.18 10.40 -5.49
CA PHE A 10 -4.43 9.22 -5.04
C PHE A 10 -3.30 8.78 -5.98
N PHE A 11 -3.19 9.30 -7.21
CA PHE A 11 -2.25 8.81 -8.23
C PHE A 11 -1.09 9.75 -8.57
N ASP A 12 -0.98 10.90 -7.90
CA ASP A 12 0.09 11.86 -8.19
C ASP A 12 1.42 11.47 -7.49
N ASP A 13 1.35 10.55 -6.53
CA ASP A 13 2.49 10.05 -5.74
C ASP A 13 2.75 8.57 -6.08
N PRO A 14 4.00 8.16 -6.38
CA PRO A 14 4.33 6.79 -6.77
C PRO A 14 3.91 5.77 -5.70
N SER A 15 3.50 4.56 -6.12
CA SER A 15 3.14 3.46 -5.21
C SER A 15 4.35 2.83 -4.49
N VAL A 16 5.53 2.98 -5.08
CA VAL A 16 6.80 2.40 -4.62
C VAL A 16 7.79 3.55 -4.41
N PRO A 17 8.54 3.58 -3.29
CA PRO A 17 9.58 4.59 -3.09
C PRO A 17 10.68 4.49 -4.17
N ASP A 18 11.20 5.63 -4.63
CA ASP A 18 12.26 5.68 -5.65
C ASP A 18 13.60 5.07 -5.16
N LEU A 19 13.85 5.18 -3.85
CA LEU A 19 15.04 4.64 -3.20
C LEU A 19 14.63 3.86 -1.96
N LEU A 20 15.15 2.64 -1.85
CA LEU A 20 14.98 1.80 -0.68
C LEU A 20 16.29 1.73 0.12
N PRO A 21 16.23 1.76 1.46
CA PRO A 21 17.35 1.38 2.30
C PRO A 21 17.85 -0.03 1.95
N ALA A 22 19.15 -0.29 2.12
CA ALA A 22 19.77 -1.55 1.69
C ALA A 22 19.24 -2.82 2.40
N ASP A 23 18.61 -2.66 3.57
CA ASP A 23 17.99 -3.73 4.34
C ASP A 23 16.53 -4.00 3.94
N VAL A 24 15.94 -3.13 3.11
CA VAL A 24 14.54 -3.19 2.69
C VAL A 24 14.39 -3.95 1.38
N ARG A 25 13.59 -5.01 1.39
CA ARG A 25 13.27 -5.81 0.22
C ARG A 25 12.12 -5.22 -0.59
N TRP A 26 11.09 -4.72 0.08
CA TRP A 26 9.94 -4.06 -0.56
C TRP A 26 9.52 -2.84 0.26
N GLY A 27 9.30 -1.71 -0.42
CA GLY A 27 8.77 -0.50 0.20
C GLY A 27 7.44 -0.07 -0.41
N PHE A 28 6.61 0.53 0.42
CA PHE A 28 5.30 1.05 0.06
C PHE A 28 5.22 2.50 0.52
N THR A 29 4.92 3.41 -0.41
CA THR A 29 4.51 4.76 -0.03
C THR A 29 3.11 4.73 0.57
N ARG A 30 2.69 5.82 1.22
CA ARG A 30 1.31 6.00 1.66
C ARG A 30 0.30 5.72 0.54
N SER A 31 0.57 6.26 -0.65
CA SER A 31 -0.26 6.07 -1.85
C SER A 31 -0.28 4.60 -2.31
N GLY A 32 0.87 3.91 -2.25
CA GLY A 32 0.98 2.48 -2.49
C GLY A 32 0.13 1.63 -1.53
N ILE A 33 0.17 1.94 -0.23
CA ILE A 33 -0.64 1.26 0.79
C ILE A 33 -2.14 1.45 0.50
N LEU A 34 -2.56 2.68 0.18
CA LEU A 34 -3.95 2.99 -0.18
C LEU A 34 -4.38 2.29 -1.47
N LEU A 35 -3.47 2.14 -2.43
CA LEU A 35 -3.72 1.40 -3.66
C LEU A 35 -3.89 -0.09 -3.37
N VAL A 36 -3.03 -0.70 -2.55
CA VAL A 36 -3.24 -2.09 -2.10
C VAL A 36 -4.60 -2.23 -1.42
N ARG A 37 -4.99 -1.29 -0.53
CA ARG A 37 -6.34 -1.30 0.07
C ARG A 37 -7.43 -1.29 -1.00
N HIS A 38 -7.31 -0.48 -2.06
CA HIS A 38 -8.29 -0.45 -3.14
C HIS A 38 -8.47 -1.83 -3.80
N TYR A 39 -7.38 -2.57 -3.98
CA TYR A 39 -7.40 -3.91 -4.59
C TYR A 39 -7.93 -5.02 -3.68
N THR A 40 -8.19 -4.74 -2.40
CA THR A 40 -8.93 -5.68 -1.53
C THR A 40 -10.39 -5.85 -1.95
N HIS A 41 -10.90 -5.00 -2.84
CA HIS A 41 -12.27 -5.10 -3.36
C HIS A 41 -12.50 -6.41 -4.11
N TRP A 42 -13.64 -7.05 -3.83
CA TRP A 42 -13.99 -8.35 -4.39
C TRP A 42 -13.93 -8.36 -5.93
N ILE A 43 -14.26 -7.26 -6.60
CA ILE A 43 -14.14 -7.13 -8.07
C ILE A 43 -12.70 -7.35 -8.54
N ALA A 44 -11.70 -6.81 -7.85
CA ALA A 44 -10.31 -6.96 -8.25
C ALA A 44 -9.85 -8.42 -8.11
N HIS A 45 -10.28 -9.09 -7.02
CA HIS A 45 -10.07 -10.51 -6.82
C HIS A 45 -10.76 -11.35 -7.91
N SER A 46 -12.05 -11.10 -8.18
CA SER A 46 -12.84 -11.84 -9.17
C SER A 46 -12.31 -11.68 -10.60
N LYS A 47 -11.67 -10.55 -10.91
CA LYS A 47 -11.05 -10.29 -12.23
C LYS A 47 -9.61 -10.80 -12.35
N GLY A 48 -9.04 -11.39 -11.29
CA GLY A 48 -7.66 -11.90 -11.30
C GLY A 48 -6.59 -10.83 -11.48
N VAL A 49 -6.91 -9.55 -11.27
CA VAL A 49 -5.98 -8.43 -11.52
C VAL A 49 -4.97 -8.21 -10.40
N VAL A 50 -5.20 -8.80 -9.23
CA VAL A 50 -4.36 -8.65 -8.04
C VAL A 50 -2.95 -9.21 -8.27
N GLY A 51 -2.81 -10.37 -8.91
CA GLY A 51 -1.50 -10.98 -9.19
C GLY A 51 -0.63 -10.09 -10.10
N PRO A 52 -1.11 -9.72 -11.30
CA PRO A 52 -0.40 -8.80 -12.18
C PRO A 52 -0.12 -7.42 -11.56
N PHE A 53 -1.03 -6.93 -10.71
CA PHE A 53 -0.81 -5.69 -9.96
C PHE A 53 0.37 -5.80 -8.99
N MET A 54 0.42 -6.87 -8.19
CA MET A 54 1.53 -7.12 -7.27
C MET A 54 2.83 -7.31 -8.03
N GLU A 55 2.87 -8.16 -9.06
CA GLU A 55 4.09 -8.42 -9.82
C GLU A 55 4.69 -7.16 -10.48
N ARG A 56 3.82 -6.24 -10.93
CA ARG A 56 4.25 -4.97 -11.52
C ARG A 56 4.89 -4.01 -10.51
N ASN A 57 4.38 -3.95 -9.29
CA ASN A 57 4.78 -2.95 -8.30
C ASN A 57 5.77 -3.50 -7.26
N TRP A 58 5.58 -4.75 -6.84
CA TRP A 58 6.38 -5.46 -5.83
C TRP A 58 6.69 -6.87 -6.33
N PRO A 59 7.59 -7.01 -7.32
CA PRO A 59 7.91 -8.31 -7.93
C PRO A 59 8.38 -9.30 -6.87
N GLY A 60 7.84 -10.53 -6.95
CA GLY A 60 8.14 -11.61 -6.01
C GLY A 60 7.48 -11.49 -4.63
N LEU A 61 6.63 -10.48 -4.37
CA LEU A 61 5.78 -10.41 -3.17
C LEU A 61 4.36 -10.88 -3.49
N SER A 62 3.90 -11.95 -2.85
CA SER A 62 2.52 -12.38 -3.04
C SER A 62 1.52 -11.45 -2.32
N TRP A 63 0.29 -11.38 -2.83
CA TRP A 63 -0.79 -10.66 -2.15
C TRP A 63 -1.01 -11.13 -0.71
N LYS A 64 -0.91 -12.45 -0.46
CA LYS A 64 -1.10 -13.03 0.87
C LYS A 64 -0.03 -12.57 1.84
N GLU A 65 1.24 -12.55 1.43
CA GLU A 65 2.35 -12.06 2.25
C GLU A 65 2.20 -10.57 2.54
N CYS A 66 1.86 -9.77 1.53
CA CYS A 66 1.60 -8.34 1.67
C CYS A 66 0.50 -8.06 2.72
N MET A 67 -0.67 -8.68 2.57
CA MET A 67 -1.78 -8.48 3.50
C MET A 67 -1.47 -9.00 4.90
N HIS A 68 -0.69 -10.08 5.02
CA HIS A 68 -0.22 -10.56 6.32
C HIS A 68 0.69 -9.55 7.01
N ALA A 69 1.68 -9.00 6.30
CA ALA A 69 2.60 -7.99 6.82
C ALA A 69 1.87 -6.71 7.28
N PHE A 70 0.85 -6.28 6.54
CA PHE A 70 0.01 -5.14 6.95
C PHE A 70 -0.82 -5.43 8.19
N ALA A 71 -1.37 -6.65 8.30
CA ALA A 71 -2.19 -7.03 9.46
C ALA A 71 -1.36 -7.10 10.75
N THR A 72 -0.11 -7.55 10.69
CA THR A 72 0.77 -7.70 11.87
C THR A 72 1.34 -6.39 12.40
N THR A 73 1.31 -5.32 11.62
CA THR A 73 1.92 -4.03 11.98
C THR A 73 0.94 -2.96 12.43
N GLY A 74 -0.36 -3.21 12.30
CA GLY A 74 -1.38 -2.27 12.81
C GLY A 74 -1.47 -0.97 12.02
N ILE A 75 -1.01 -0.92 10.76
CA ILE A 75 -1.13 0.28 9.91
C ILE A 75 -2.60 0.63 9.60
N TRP A 76 -3.52 -0.32 9.77
CA TRP A 76 -4.95 -0.13 9.60
C TRP A 76 -5.64 0.23 10.92
N ILE A 77 -6.40 1.32 10.90
CA ILE A 77 -7.37 1.66 11.92
C ILE A 77 -8.79 1.37 11.41
N LYS A 78 -9.73 1.21 12.35
CA LYS A 78 -11.15 1.06 12.00
C LYS A 78 -11.67 2.39 11.46
N GLY A 79 -11.98 2.43 10.17
CA GLY A 79 -12.53 3.61 9.49
C GLY A 79 -13.94 3.37 8.97
N GLY A 80 -14.75 4.42 8.94
CA GLY A 80 -16.12 4.36 8.41
C GLY A 80 -16.24 4.72 6.92
N GLN A 81 -15.18 5.28 6.33
CA GLN A 81 -15.27 5.92 5.01
C GLN A 81 -14.96 5.00 3.83
N HIS A 82 -14.39 3.82 4.08
CA HIS A 82 -14.11 2.83 3.05
C HIS A 82 -14.86 1.55 3.37
N TRP A 83 -15.44 0.90 2.36
CA TRP A 83 -16.28 -0.29 2.51
C TRP A 83 -15.56 -1.48 3.17
N THR A 84 -14.22 -1.50 3.15
CA THR A 84 -13.40 -2.51 3.86
C THR A 84 -13.36 -2.33 5.37
N GLY A 85 -13.75 -1.16 5.89
CA GLY A 85 -13.52 -0.78 7.27
C GLY A 85 -12.04 -0.52 7.62
N LEU A 86 -11.13 -0.59 6.63
CA LEU A 86 -9.70 -0.36 6.80
C LEU A 86 -9.36 1.07 6.40
N GLU A 87 -8.95 1.88 7.36
CA GLU A 87 -8.44 3.22 7.12
C GLU A 87 -6.96 3.27 7.48
N LEU A 88 -6.15 3.92 6.65
CA LEU A 88 -4.72 3.99 6.88
C LEU A 88 -4.44 4.98 8.01
N ALA A 89 -3.76 4.53 9.05
CA ALA A 89 -3.43 5.38 10.18
C ALA A 89 -2.75 6.69 9.72
N PRO A 90 -3.15 7.85 10.25
CA PRO A 90 -2.73 9.14 9.70
C PRO A 90 -1.23 9.40 9.84
N HIS A 91 -0.57 8.77 10.82
CA HIS A 91 0.86 8.91 11.03
C HIS A 91 1.71 8.11 10.03
N VAL A 92 1.15 7.09 9.36
CA VAL A 92 1.91 6.19 8.48
C VAL A 92 2.29 6.91 7.18
N HIS A 93 3.58 7.11 6.97
CA HIS A 93 4.13 7.71 5.77
C HIS A 93 4.58 6.63 4.76
N GLU A 94 5.34 5.64 5.23
CA GLU A 94 5.76 4.50 4.44
C GLU A 94 5.68 3.20 5.23
N PHE A 95 5.69 2.08 4.52
CA PHE A 95 5.79 0.75 5.08
C PHE A 95 6.86 -0.04 4.33
N HIS A 96 7.74 -0.71 5.06
CA HIS A 96 8.83 -1.51 4.50
C HIS A 96 8.75 -2.95 4.99
N ILE A 97 9.07 -3.89 4.11
CA ILE A 97 9.34 -5.30 4.41
C ILE A 97 10.84 -5.52 4.17
N LEU A 98 11.54 -5.99 5.20
CA LEU A 98 12.98 -6.21 5.21
C LEU A 98 13.34 -7.55 4.56
N HIS A 99 14.63 -7.74 4.23
CA HIS A 99 15.13 -8.99 3.66
C HIS A 99 14.93 -10.23 4.56
N ASP A 100 14.90 -10.03 5.87
CA ASP A 100 14.64 -11.09 6.87
C ASP A 100 13.14 -11.35 7.11
N GLY A 101 12.26 -10.60 6.43
CA GLY A 101 10.81 -10.69 6.58
C GLY A 101 10.23 -9.82 7.71
N ALA A 102 11.07 -9.12 8.47
CA ALA A 102 10.60 -8.12 9.43
C ALA A 102 9.95 -6.93 8.72
N THR A 103 9.19 -6.15 9.47
CA THR A 103 8.42 -5.02 8.94
C THR A 103 8.76 -3.74 9.68
N ARG A 104 8.81 -2.62 8.96
CA ARG A 104 9.11 -1.29 9.50
C ARG A 104 8.04 -0.30 9.02
N VAL A 105 7.50 0.47 9.96
CA VAL A 105 6.57 1.58 9.68
C VAL A 105 7.36 2.87 9.80
N ILE A 106 7.35 3.69 8.75
CA ILE A 106 7.91 5.03 8.78
C ILE A 106 6.77 5.98 9.05
N SER A 107 6.87 6.72 10.15
CA SER A 107 5.88 7.73 10.52
C SER A 107 6.30 9.11 10.02
N HIS A 108 5.33 10.00 9.76
CA HIS A 108 5.63 11.42 9.65
C HIS A 108 6.38 11.86 10.91
N ILE A 109 7.56 12.45 10.74
CA ILE A 109 8.23 13.14 11.84
C ILE A 109 7.35 14.35 12.14
N ASN A 110 6.77 14.41 13.34
CA ASN A 110 6.18 15.65 13.81
C ASN A 110 7.34 16.65 13.93
N GLU A 111 7.52 17.51 12.94
CA GLU A 111 8.24 18.76 13.15
C GLU A 111 7.52 19.48 14.29
N SER A 112 8.19 19.53 15.43
CA SER A 112 7.71 20.14 16.67
C SER A 112 7.99 21.62 16.65
#